data_AF-A0A1Y3BJK1-F1
#
_entry.id   AF-A0A1Y3BJK1-F1
#
_cell.length_a   1.000
_cell.length_b   1.000
_cell.length_c   1.000
_cell.angle_alpha   90.00
_cell.angle_beta   90.00
_cell.angle_gamma   90.00
#
_symmetry.space_group_name_H-M   'P 1'
#
loop_
_entity.id
_entity.type
_entity.pdbx_description
1 polymer ?
#
loop_
_entity_poly.entity_id
_entity_poly.type
_entity_poly.pdbx_seq_one_letter_code
_entity_poly.pdbx_strand_id
1 'polypeptide(L)'
;MLEDKLKILGRPGSVVARMIVDDLKLPITVSEFMKQFEQEYSHLVNVQPVPLMPGVERLIRHLNRFKIPIAIATGSRRYTYELNTKFHQNLFESFHHVLMTPEDPENHQNQQQSSQWSKPYLMLDSLKLFQPELFGLPPFLDDC
;
A
#
# COMPACT_ATOMS: atom_id res chain seq x y z
N MET A 1 11.70 -2.10 14.91
CA MET A 1 10.38 -1.79 14.32
C MET A 1 10.47 -1.10 12.95
N LEU A 2 11.15 0.04 12.79
CA LEU A 2 11.34 0.66 11.45
C LEU A 2 12.35 -0.11 10.58
N GLU A 3 13.48 -0.54 11.17
CA GLU A 3 14.51 -1.32 10.47
C GLU A 3 13.98 -2.67 9.96
N ASP A 4 13.14 -3.34 10.75
CA ASP A 4 12.52 -4.62 10.36
C ASP A 4 11.50 -4.39 9.24
N LYS A 5 10.76 -3.28 9.28
CA LYS A 5 9.83 -2.90 8.22
C LYS A 5 10.56 -2.67 6.89
N LEU A 6 11.73 -2.04 6.90
CA LEU A 6 12.56 -1.85 5.70
C LEU A 6 13.06 -3.17 5.11
N LYS A 7 13.35 -4.18 5.95
CA LYS A 7 13.73 -5.53 5.48
C LYS A 7 12.57 -6.25 4.79
N ILE A 8 11.33 -5.91 5.14
CA ILE A 8 10.11 -6.59 4.67
C ILE A 8 9.51 -5.89 3.44
N LEU A 9 9.51 -4.56 3.41
CA LEU A 9 8.85 -3.77 2.36
C LEU A 9 9.39 -4.11 0.96
N GLY A 10 8.46 -4.25 0.00
CA GLY A 10 8.77 -4.54 -1.40
C GLY A 10 9.07 -6.02 -1.71
N ARG A 11 9.20 -6.88 -0.70
CA ARG A 11 9.44 -8.31 -0.90
C ARG A 11 8.13 -9.10 -1.09
N PRO A 12 8.13 -10.20 -1.86
CA PRO A 12 7.00 -11.10 -1.92
C PRO A 12 6.64 -11.66 -0.53
N GLY A 13 5.35 -11.79 -0.22
CA GLY A 13 4.88 -12.26 1.09
C GLY A 13 5.45 -13.64 1.48
N SER A 14 5.66 -14.54 0.52
CA SER A 14 6.29 -15.84 0.74
C SER A 14 7.76 -15.75 1.16
N VAL A 15 8.51 -14.76 0.64
CA VAL A 15 9.90 -14.48 1.05
C VAL A 15 9.90 -13.95 2.48
N VAL A 16 9.00 -13.01 2.79
CA VAL A 16 8.85 -12.44 4.13
C VAL A 16 8.47 -13.51 5.15
N ALA A 17 7.50 -14.36 4.85
CA ALA A 17 7.09 -15.44 5.73
C ALA A 17 8.22 -16.42 6.02
N ARG A 18 9.03 -16.76 5.01
CA ARG A 18 10.22 -17.59 5.20
C ARG A 18 11.23 -16.90 6.12
N MET A 19 11.54 -15.62 5.88
CA MET A 19 12.42 -14.85 6.76
C MET A 19 11.94 -14.87 8.20
N ILE A 20 10.64 -14.66 8.45
CA ILE A 20 10.07 -14.68 9.81
C ILE A 20 10.19 -16.06 10.45
N VAL A 21 9.83 -17.13 9.74
CA VAL A 21 9.91 -18.50 10.25
C VAL A 21 11.35 -18.88 10.58
N ASP A 22 12.30 -18.55 9.71
CA ASP A 22 13.71 -18.88 9.86
C ASP A 22 14.37 -18.03 10.96
N ASP A 23 14.18 -16.70 10.96
CA ASP A 23 14.79 -15.76 11.90
C ASP A 23 14.29 -15.98 13.34
N LEU A 24 12.99 -16.27 13.50
CA LEU A 24 12.38 -16.54 14.80
C LEU A 24 12.39 -18.02 15.19
N LYS A 25 12.91 -18.91 14.32
CA LYS A 25 12.97 -20.36 14.52
C LYS A 25 11.62 -20.96 14.91
N LEU A 26 10.56 -20.56 14.19
CA LEU A 26 9.21 -21.00 14.50
C LEU A 26 9.05 -22.50 14.19
N PRO A 27 8.32 -23.27 15.03
CA PRO A 27 8.10 -24.69 14.83
C PRO A 27 6.95 -24.97 13.84
N ILE A 28 6.83 -24.18 12.79
CA ILE A 28 5.78 -24.30 11.76
C ILE A 28 6.39 -24.08 10.37
N THR A 29 5.75 -24.63 9.35
CA THR A 29 6.15 -24.40 7.97
C THR A 29 5.76 -22.99 7.50
N VAL A 30 6.43 -22.50 6.45
CA VAL A 30 6.09 -21.22 5.79
C VAL A 30 4.63 -21.20 5.32
N SER A 31 4.11 -22.34 4.85
CA SER A 31 2.71 -22.45 4.41
C SER A 31 1.72 -22.33 5.57
N GLU A 32 2.02 -22.95 6.71
CA GLU A 32 1.19 -22.85 7.91
C GLU A 32 1.21 -21.43 8.48
N PHE A 33 2.39 -20.80 8.53
CA PHE A 33 2.52 -19.39 8.93
C PHE A 33 1.66 -18.49 8.05
N MET A 34 1.78 -18.61 6.72
CA MET A 34 1.00 -17.80 5.78
C MET A 34 -0.51 -17.99 5.95
N LYS A 35 -0.95 -19.24 6.16
CA LYS A 35 -2.37 -19.55 6.40
C LYS A 35 -2.86 -18.91 7.70
N GLN A 36 -2.11 -19.02 8.79
CA GLN A 36 -2.47 -18.39 10.07
C GLN A 36 -2.47 -16.86 9.96
N PHE A 37 -1.48 -16.30 9.26
CA PHE A 37 -1.39 -14.86 9.02
C PHE A 37 -2.61 -14.34 8.25
N GLU A 38 -3.02 -15.03 7.18
CA GLU A 38 -4.19 -14.63 6.38
C GLU A 38 -5.49 -14.71 7.20
N GLN A 39 -5.65 -15.74 8.03
CA GLN A 39 -6.80 -15.89 8.92
C GLN A 39 -6.88 -14.75 9.93
N GLU A 40 -5.78 -14.46 10.62
CA GLU A 40 -5.71 -13.39 11.62
C GLU A 40 -5.89 -12.01 10.97
N TYR A 41 -5.22 -11.77 9.84
CA TYR A 41 -5.35 -10.53 9.08
C TYR A 41 -6.81 -10.29 8.68
N SER A 42 -7.45 -11.30 8.11
CA SER A 42 -8.86 -11.23 7.70
C SER A 42 -9.76 -10.94 8.89
N HIS A 43 -9.53 -11.57 10.06
CA HIS A 43 -10.30 -11.28 11.27
C HIS A 43 -10.16 -9.80 11.68
N LEU A 44 -8.93 -9.29 11.78
CA LEU A 44 -8.64 -7.92 12.22
C LEU A 44 -9.23 -6.85 11.29
N VAL A 45 -9.03 -6.99 9.98
CA VAL A 45 -9.57 -6.02 9.01
C VAL A 45 -11.07 -6.15 8.84
N ASN A 46 -11.67 -7.27 9.28
CA ASN A 46 -13.10 -7.43 9.21
C ASN A 46 -13.87 -6.69 10.30
N VAL A 47 -13.29 -6.58 11.49
CA VAL A 47 -13.96 -6.00 12.68
C VAL A 47 -13.83 -4.48 12.78
N GLN A 48 -12.83 -3.88 12.15
CA GLN A 48 -12.62 -2.42 12.20
C GLN A 48 -12.03 -1.86 10.90
N PRO A 49 -12.29 -0.58 10.58
CA PRO A 49 -11.69 0.08 9.41
C PRO A 49 -10.17 0.16 9.51
N VAL A 50 -9.48 -0.12 8.40
CA VAL A 50 -8.07 0.23 8.24
C VAL A 50 -8.00 1.77 8.18
N PRO A 51 -7.33 2.46 9.13
CA PRO A 51 -7.33 3.91 9.15
C PRO A 51 -6.59 4.48 7.93
N LEU A 52 -7.17 5.52 7.32
CA LEU A 52 -6.50 6.28 6.28
C LEU A 52 -5.29 7.02 6.86
N MET A 53 -4.20 7.09 6.09
CA MET A 53 -3.06 7.92 6.49
C MET A 53 -3.45 9.41 6.52
N PRO A 54 -2.86 10.20 7.43
CA PRO A 54 -3.20 11.62 7.55
C PRO A 54 -2.99 12.38 6.23
N GLY A 55 -4.04 13.06 5.75
CA GLY A 55 -4.02 13.86 4.53
C GLY A 55 -4.49 13.14 3.26
N VAL A 56 -4.67 11.81 3.29
CA VAL A 56 -5.13 11.01 2.13
C VAL A 56 -6.49 11.48 1.64
N GLU A 57 -7.48 11.57 2.54
CA GLU A 57 -8.84 11.96 2.16
C GLU A 57 -8.89 13.36 1.55
N ARG A 58 -8.20 14.33 2.18
CA ARG A 58 -8.09 15.71 1.68
C ARG A 58 -7.52 15.74 0.27
N LEU A 59 -6.43 15.01 0.02
CA LEU A 59 -5.79 14.93 -1.29
C LEU A 59 -6.74 14.33 -2.35
N ILE A 60 -7.37 13.18 -2.06
CA ILE A 60 -8.26 12.51 -3.02
C ILE A 60 -9.46 13.40 -3.37
N ARG A 61 -10.10 14.00 -2.37
CA ARG A 61 -11.24 14.90 -2.58
C ARG A 61 -10.84 16.14 -3.39
N HIS A 62 -9.66 16.70 -3.11
CA HIS A 62 -9.11 17.84 -3.85
C HIS A 62 -8.90 17.50 -5.33
N LEU A 63 -8.22 16.39 -5.63
CA LEU A 63 -7.96 15.96 -7.00
C LEU A 63 -9.27 15.71 -7.76
N ASN A 64 -10.24 15.05 -7.11
CA ASN A 64 -11.56 14.82 -7.69
C ASN A 64 -12.33 16.14 -7.97
N ARG A 65 -12.29 17.11 -7.04
CA ARG A 65 -12.91 18.44 -7.22
C ARG A 65 -12.38 19.16 -8.47
N PHE A 66 -11.07 19.10 -8.71
CA PHE A 66 -10.43 19.70 -9.88
C PHE A 66 -10.42 18.79 -11.12
N LYS A 67 -11.17 17.68 -11.09
CA LYS A 67 -11.29 16.72 -12.21
C LYS A 67 -9.95 16.17 -12.68
N ILE A 68 -9.01 16.03 -11.75
CA ILE A 68 -7.70 15.43 -12.00
C ILE A 68 -7.85 13.90 -11.88
N PRO A 69 -7.60 13.13 -12.97
CA PRO A 69 -7.73 11.68 -12.92
C PRO A 69 -6.69 11.07 -11.99
N ILE A 70 -7.13 10.12 -11.17
CA ILE A 70 -6.30 9.38 -10.23
C ILE A 70 -6.54 7.89 -10.37
N ALA A 71 -5.49 7.10 -10.14
CA ALA A 71 -5.53 5.64 -10.16
C ALA A 71 -4.74 5.09 -8.97
N ILE A 72 -5.07 3.86 -8.57
CA ILE A 72 -4.31 3.10 -7.57
C ILE A 72 -3.38 2.15 -8.31
N ALA A 73 -2.12 2.11 -7.91
CA ALA A 73 -1.18 1.07 -8.32
C ALA A 73 -0.74 0.29 -7.06
N THR A 74 -1.04 -1.01 -7.02
CA THR A 74 -0.77 -1.85 -5.84
C THR A 74 -0.17 -3.21 -6.21
N GLY A 75 0.75 -3.69 -5.38
CA GLY A 75 1.27 -5.06 -5.41
C GLY A 75 0.41 -6.05 -4.64
N SER A 76 -0.63 -5.57 -3.94
CA SER A 76 -1.54 -6.44 -3.18
C SER A 76 -2.44 -7.25 -4.12
N ARG A 77 -2.83 -8.45 -3.68
CA ARG A 77 -3.87 -9.25 -4.34
C ARG A 77 -5.23 -8.58 -4.22
N ARG A 78 -6.15 -8.95 -5.14
CA ARG A 78 -7.51 -8.43 -5.17
C ARG A 78 -8.24 -8.60 -3.85
N TYR A 79 -8.19 -9.79 -3.26
CA TYR A 79 -8.82 -10.08 -1.97
C TYR A 79 -8.35 -9.12 -0.85
N THR A 80 -7.03 -8.91 -0.73
CA THR A 80 -6.46 -8.00 0.27
C THR A 80 -6.82 -6.55 0.00
N TYR A 81 -6.84 -6.14 -1.27
CA TYR A 81 -7.31 -4.81 -1.66
C TYR A 81 -8.75 -4.58 -1.20
N GLU A 82 -9.67 -5.48 -1.57
CA GLU A 82 -11.09 -5.38 -1.23
C GLU A 82 -11.31 -5.30 0.29
N LEU A 83 -10.61 -6.15 1.06
CA LEU A 83 -10.64 -6.10 2.53
C LEU A 83 -10.19 -4.75 3.08
N ASN A 84 -9.11 -4.18 2.54
CA ASN A 84 -8.54 -2.92 3.04
C ASN A 84 -9.38 -1.71 2.69
N THR A 85 -10.13 -1.76 1.59
CA THR A 85 -10.92 -0.64 1.08
C THR A 85 -12.40 -0.73 1.42
N LYS A 86 -12.87 -1.86 1.98
CA LYS A 86 -14.30 -2.12 2.20
C LYS A 86 -15.03 -1.04 3.00
N PHE A 87 -14.36 -0.40 3.95
CA PHE A 87 -14.95 0.66 4.78
C PHE A 87 -14.78 2.07 4.20
N HIS A 88 -14.05 2.21 3.09
CA HIS A 88 -13.72 3.48 2.45
C HIS A 88 -14.26 3.57 1.02
N GLN A 89 -15.25 2.76 0.65
CA GLN A 89 -15.73 2.63 -0.74
C GLN A 89 -16.04 3.98 -1.38
N ASN A 90 -16.73 4.90 -0.68
CA ASN A 90 -17.03 6.24 -1.19
C ASN A 90 -15.78 7.03 -1.61
N LEU A 91 -14.69 6.92 -0.86
CA LEU A 91 -13.44 7.58 -1.19
C LEU A 91 -12.75 6.87 -2.37
N PHE A 92 -12.78 5.55 -2.38
CA PHE A 92 -12.13 4.72 -3.39
C PHE A 92 -12.87 4.72 -4.75
N GLU A 93 -14.15 5.07 -4.78
CA GLU A 93 -14.92 5.34 -6.00
C GLU A 93 -14.39 6.54 -6.79
N SER A 94 -13.59 7.42 -6.16
CA SER A 94 -12.95 8.55 -6.86
C SER A 94 -11.80 8.11 -7.80
N PHE A 95 -11.31 6.88 -7.69
CA PHE A 95 -10.26 6.36 -8.56
C PHE A 95 -10.84 5.77 -9.84
N HIS A 96 -10.25 6.14 -10.98
CA HIS A 96 -10.70 5.69 -12.29
C HIS A 96 -10.26 4.25 -12.58
N HIS A 97 -9.08 3.88 -12.07
CA HIS A 97 -8.48 2.57 -12.29
C HIS A 97 -7.78 2.07 -11.03
N VAL A 98 -7.78 0.76 -10.85
CA VAL A 98 -6.97 0.05 -9.87
C VAL A 98 -6.10 -0.95 -10.62
N LEU A 99 -4.82 -0.66 -10.71
CA LEU A 99 -3.80 -1.49 -11.32
C LEU A 99 -3.20 -2.39 -10.23
N MET A 100 -3.31 -3.70 -10.45
CA MET A 100 -2.74 -4.72 -9.59
C MET A 100 -1.60 -5.41 -10.33
N THR A 101 -0.55 -5.78 -9.60
CA THR A 101 0.52 -6.60 -10.19
C THR A 101 -0.06 -7.97 -10.58
N PRO A 102 0.24 -8.51 -11.78
CA PRO A 102 -0.22 -9.83 -12.18
C PRO A 102 0.17 -10.89 -11.16
N GLU A 103 -0.72 -11.85 -10.92
CA GLU A 103 -0.40 -13.05 -10.15
C GLU A 103 0.41 -13.98 -11.06
N ASP A 104 1.70 -13.71 -11.20
CA ASP A 104 2.58 -14.55 -12.02
C ASP A 104 3.05 -15.77 -11.19
N PRO A 105 2.68 -17.02 -11.55
CA PRO A 105 3.11 -18.21 -10.82
C PRO A 105 4.61 -18.49 -10.96
N GLU A 106 5.26 -17.95 -11.99
CA GLU A 106 6.71 -17.97 -12.18
C GLU A 106 7.28 -16.59 -11.95
N ASN A 107 7.52 -16.25 -10.68
CA ASN A 107 8.15 -14.99 -10.30
C ASN A 107 9.64 -15.04 -10.67
N HIS A 108 9.95 -14.93 -11.98
CA HIS A 108 11.30 -14.59 -12.42
C HIS A 108 11.70 -13.31 -11.71
N GLN A 109 12.90 -13.32 -11.14
CA GLN A 109 13.55 -12.29 -10.34
C GLN A 109 13.77 -10.98 -11.11
N ASN A 110 12.70 -10.36 -11.61
CA ASN A 110 12.74 -9.15 -12.44
C ASN A 110 12.14 -7.94 -11.72
N GLN A 111 12.14 -7.94 -10.38
CA GLN A 111 12.45 -6.69 -9.69
C GLN A 111 13.97 -6.49 -9.74
N GLN A 112 14.52 -6.29 -10.95
CA GLN A 112 15.69 -5.44 -11.04
C GLN A 112 15.20 -4.10 -10.52
N GLN A 113 15.55 -3.77 -9.27
CA GLN A 113 15.60 -2.37 -8.89
C GLN A 113 16.48 -1.73 -9.94
N SER A 114 15.88 -1.02 -10.90
CA SER A 114 16.68 -0.20 -11.79
C SER A 114 17.48 0.70 -10.87
N SER A 115 18.81 0.55 -10.89
CA SER A 115 19.77 1.28 -10.06
C SER A 115 19.67 2.81 -10.23
N GLN A 116 18.83 3.24 -11.18
CA GLN A 116 18.54 4.60 -11.56
C GLN A 116 17.63 5.37 -10.58
N TRP A 117 16.87 4.71 -9.69
CA TRP A 117 15.99 5.38 -8.72
C TRP A 117 16.72 5.69 -7.39
N SER A 118 17.88 6.34 -7.47
CA SER A 118 18.76 6.50 -6.30
C SER A 118 18.44 7.72 -5.43
N LYS A 119 17.56 8.64 -5.89
CA LYS A 119 17.23 9.85 -5.14
C LYS A 119 15.75 10.22 -5.26
N PRO A 120 14.97 10.18 -4.17
CA PRO A 120 13.59 10.68 -4.18
C PRO A 120 13.59 12.18 -4.43
N TYR A 121 12.65 12.66 -5.24
CA TYR A 121 12.46 14.09 -5.50
C TYR A 121 11.92 14.82 -4.26
N LEU A 122 11.03 14.16 -3.51
CA LEU A 122 10.43 14.67 -2.29
C LEU A 122 10.19 13.50 -1.33
N MET A 123 10.54 13.68 -0.05
CA MET A 123 10.16 12.77 1.03
C MET A 123 9.24 13.51 1.99
N LEU A 124 8.05 12.96 2.21
CA LEU A 124 7.07 13.49 3.14
C LEU A 124 6.78 12.45 4.22
N ASP A 125 6.86 12.86 5.48
CA ASP A 125 6.42 12.03 6.61
C ASP A 125 4.89 11.94 6.69
N SER A 126 4.19 12.85 6.01
CA SER A 126 2.72 12.90 5.98
C SER A 126 2.20 13.60 4.74
N LEU A 127 1.10 13.10 4.17
CA LEU A 127 0.38 13.79 3.10
C LEU A 127 -0.31 15.07 3.58
N LYS A 128 -0.35 15.34 4.89
CA LYS A 128 -0.71 16.65 5.42
C LYS A 128 0.20 17.76 4.92
N LEU A 129 1.48 17.45 4.66
CA LEU A 129 2.52 18.37 4.20
C LEU A 129 2.63 18.42 2.67
N PHE A 130 1.83 17.64 1.96
CA PHE A 130 1.82 17.67 0.50
C PHE A 130 1.35 19.05 0.02
N GLN A 131 2.10 19.65 -0.91
CA GLN A 131 1.79 20.93 -1.54
C GLN A 131 1.53 20.68 -3.03
N PRO A 132 0.26 20.66 -3.46
CA PRO A 132 -0.11 20.36 -4.85
C PRO A 132 0.62 21.25 -5.88
N GLU A 133 0.84 22.52 -5.55
CA GLU A 133 1.46 23.54 -6.40
C GLU A 133 2.91 23.21 -6.79
N LEU A 134 3.65 22.47 -5.96
CA LEU A 134 5.01 21.99 -6.29
C LEU A 134 5.01 20.99 -7.45
N PHE A 135 3.85 20.44 -7.79
CA PHE A 135 3.63 19.48 -8.86
C PHE A 135 2.77 20.07 -10.00
N GLY A 136 2.57 21.38 -10.01
CA GLY A 136 1.73 22.05 -11.01
C GLY A 136 0.23 21.78 -10.85
N LEU A 137 -0.19 21.28 -9.69
CA LEU A 137 -1.60 21.04 -9.36
C LEU A 137 -2.18 22.29 -8.67
N PRO A 138 -3.52 22.51 -8.74
CA PRO A 138 -4.16 23.60 -8.01
C PRO A 138 -3.87 23.51 -6.52
N PRO A 139 -3.56 24.62 -5.82
CA PRO A 139 -3.25 24.59 -4.39
C PRO A 139 -4.47 24.13 -3.59
N PHE A 140 -4.25 23.58 -2.39
CA PHE A 140 -5.36 23.39 -1.47
C PHE A 140 -6.01 24.75 -1.20
N LEU A 141 -7.33 24.81 -1.33
CA LEU A 141 -8.08 25.97 -0.87
C LEU A 141 -8.10 25.87 0.64
N ASP A 142 -7.60 26.88 1.34
CA ASP A 142 -7.63 26.91 2.80
C ASP A 142 -9.04 26.53 3.29
N ASP A 143 -9.10 25.60 4.25
CA ASP A 143 -10.35 25.15 4.84
C ASP A 143 -11.06 26.38 5.45
N CYS A 144 -12.12 26.90 4.79
CA CYS A 144 -13.06 27.81 5.42
C CYS A 144 -13.85 27.09 6.51
#